data_AF-A0A0P9NG51-F1
#
_entry.id   AF-A0A0P9NG51-F1
#
_cell.length_a   1.000
_cell.length_b   1.000
_cell.length_c   1.000
_cell.angle_alpha   90.00
_cell.angle_beta   90.00
_cell.angle_gamma   90.00
#
_symmetry.space_group_name_H-M   'P 1'
#
loop_
_entity.id
_entity.type
_entity.pdbx_description
1 polymer ?
#
loop_
_entity_poly.entity_id
_entity_poly.type
_entity_poly.pdbx_seq_one_letter_code
_entity_poly.pdbx_strand_id
1 'polypeptide(L)'
;MDPSIVFDEIKTAIYNWLQGKVGIDEKSANKAIAEITLETKFSDLEKKYGALDKTILLYPVLMEIMRQERSPGEETDTQIPDRFTESYADELADLGYVVGATVTIDVTGPVVLDAAAIKAMVNDDFMKSIRPRFTTAVQTEIENVKTVGDLVKSMTSSPTSSTT
;
A
#
# COMPACT_ATOMS: atom_id res chain seq x y z
N MET A 1 -10.02 -3.97 -5.00
CA MET A 1 -9.09 -4.76 -4.16
C MET A 1 -9.85 -5.78 -3.30
N ASP A 2 -9.49 -7.06 -3.37
CA ASP A 2 -10.13 -8.14 -2.61
C ASP A 2 -9.63 -8.17 -1.14
N PRO A 3 -10.51 -8.08 -0.12
CA PRO A 3 -10.13 -8.15 1.29
C PRO A 3 -9.38 -9.41 1.71
N SER A 4 -9.64 -10.55 1.07
CA SER A 4 -8.98 -11.82 1.38
C SER A 4 -7.51 -11.81 0.94
N ILE A 5 -7.23 -11.31 -0.27
CA ILE A 5 -5.87 -11.12 -0.77
C ILE A 5 -5.10 -10.17 0.15
N VAL A 6 -5.70 -9.04 0.51
CA VAL A 6 -5.08 -8.06 1.43
C VAL A 6 -4.77 -8.68 2.79
N PHE A 7 -5.70 -9.48 3.31
CA PHE A 7 -5.50 -10.15 4.60
C PHE A 7 -4.32 -11.12 4.56
N ASP A 8 -4.22 -11.92 3.50
CA ASP A 8 -3.10 -12.86 3.32
C ASP A 8 -1.77 -12.13 3.19
N GLU A 9 -1.74 -11.01 2.46
CA GLU A 9 -0.53 -10.20 2.34
C GLU A 9 -0.15 -9.51 3.65
N ILE A 10 -1.11 -9.06 4.45
CA ILE A 10 -0.84 -8.53 5.80
C ILE A 10 -0.22 -9.64 6.67
N LYS A 11 -0.71 -10.88 6.58
CA LYS A 11 -0.11 -12.01 7.31
C LYS A 11 1.32 -12.27 6.85
N THR A 12 1.60 -12.21 5.56
CA THR A 12 2.97 -12.33 5.01
C THR A 12 3.87 -11.19 5.51
N ALA A 13 3.38 -9.94 5.54
CA ALA A 13 4.12 -8.81 6.06
C ALA A 13 4.44 -8.97 7.56
N ILE A 14 3.48 -9.42 8.37
CA ILE A 14 3.70 -9.71 9.80
C ILE A 14 4.70 -10.86 9.97
N TYR A 15 4.63 -11.90 9.13
CA TYR A 15 5.58 -13.02 9.16
C TYR A 15 7.03 -12.54 8.96
N ASN A 16 7.23 -11.71 7.92
CA ASN A 16 8.54 -11.15 7.60
C ASN A 16 9.05 -10.22 8.70
N TRP A 17 8.17 -9.44 9.32
CA TRP A 17 8.52 -8.63 10.50
C TRP A 17 8.97 -9.50 11.68
N LEU A 18 8.24 -10.59 11.98
CA LEU A 18 8.56 -11.51 13.06
C LEU A 18 9.93 -12.19 12.85
N GLN A 19 10.23 -12.66 11.64
CA GLN A 19 11.53 -13.28 11.38
C GLN A 19 12.67 -12.28 11.27
N GLY A 20 12.45 -11.16 10.59
CA GLY A 20 13.50 -10.19 10.30
C GLY A 20 13.81 -9.28 11.48
N LYS A 21 12.80 -8.54 11.96
CA LYS A 21 12.98 -7.49 12.96
C LYS A 21 12.92 -8.03 14.40
N VAL A 22 12.02 -8.97 14.68
CA VAL A 22 11.90 -9.59 16.01
C VAL A 22 12.90 -10.72 16.19
N GLY A 23 13.24 -11.45 15.12
CA GLY A 23 14.24 -12.51 15.14
C GLY A 23 13.73 -13.82 15.74
N ILE A 24 12.42 -14.11 15.67
CA ILE A 24 11.90 -15.42 16.09
C ILE A 24 12.10 -16.47 15.01
N ASP A 25 12.24 -17.73 15.41
CA ASP A 25 12.46 -18.85 14.49
C ASP A 25 11.23 -19.12 13.59
N GLU A 26 11.47 -19.79 12.47
CA GLU A 26 10.44 -20.07 11.46
C GLU A 26 9.22 -20.82 12.02
N LYS A 27 9.44 -21.80 12.88
CA LYS A 27 8.35 -22.59 13.45
C LYS A 27 7.48 -21.73 14.38
N SER A 28 8.10 -20.87 15.18
CA SER A 28 7.40 -19.92 16.04
C SER A 28 6.66 -18.85 15.23
N ALA A 29 7.26 -18.34 14.15
CA ALA A 29 6.61 -17.39 13.24
C ALA A 29 5.39 -18.03 12.55
N ASN A 30 5.52 -19.23 12.00
CA ASN A 30 4.43 -19.97 11.38
C ASN A 30 3.25 -20.18 12.34
N LYS A 31 3.55 -20.53 13.61
CA LYS A 31 2.52 -20.67 14.63
C LYS A 31 1.84 -19.33 14.92
N ALA A 32 2.59 -18.25 15.05
CA ALA A 32 2.04 -16.92 15.29
C ALA A 32 1.08 -16.50 14.17
N ILE A 33 1.46 -16.70 12.91
CA ILE A 33 0.63 -16.36 11.74
C ILE A 33 -0.62 -17.22 11.64
N ALA A 34 -0.56 -18.49 12.02
CA ALA A 34 -1.73 -19.36 12.06
C ALA A 34 -2.78 -18.89 13.09
N GLU A 35 -2.36 -18.18 14.13
CA GLU A 35 -3.24 -17.61 15.17
C GLU A 35 -3.82 -16.23 14.79
N ILE A 36 -3.33 -15.59 13.73
CA ILE A 36 -3.80 -14.26 13.30
C ILE A 36 -5.15 -14.37 12.57
N THR A 37 -6.10 -13.57 13.02
CA THR A 37 -7.43 -13.38 12.44
C THR A 37 -7.69 -11.89 12.19
N LEU A 38 -8.81 -11.56 11.55
CA LEU A 38 -9.24 -10.16 11.39
C LEU A 38 -9.45 -9.44 12.73
N GLU A 39 -9.74 -10.16 13.81
CA GLU A 39 -9.97 -9.58 15.14
C GLU A 39 -8.67 -9.38 15.93
N THR A 40 -7.54 -9.91 15.45
CA THR A 40 -6.25 -9.77 16.12
C THR A 40 -5.90 -8.30 16.26
N LYS A 41 -5.66 -7.86 17.51
CA LYS A 41 -5.26 -6.48 17.81
C LYS A 41 -3.77 -6.30 17.61
N PHE A 42 -3.38 -5.19 16.99
CA PHE A 42 -1.97 -4.82 16.88
C PHE A 42 -1.32 -4.62 18.25
N SER A 43 -2.07 -4.12 19.24
CA SER A 43 -1.58 -3.99 20.62
C SER A 43 -1.19 -5.33 21.25
N ASP A 44 -1.86 -6.43 20.88
CA ASP A 44 -1.56 -7.76 21.42
C ASP A 44 -0.28 -8.32 20.78
N LEU A 45 -0.10 -8.08 19.48
CA LEU A 45 1.14 -8.39 18.76
C LEU A 45 2.32 -7.59 19.32
N GLU A 46 2.12 -6.28 19.53
CA GLU A 46 3.15 -5.39 20.09
C GLU A 46 3.57 -5.79 21.49
N LYS A 47 2.59 -6.15 22.35
CA LYS A 47 2.87 -6.62 23.70
C LYS A 47 3.66 -7.94 23.70
N LYS A 48 3.42 -8.82 22.73
CA LYS A 48 4.04 -10.16 22.66
C LYS A 48 5.42 -10.14 22.00
N TYR A 49 5.59 -9.35 20.95
CA TYR A 49 6.76 -9.40 20.07
C TYR A 49 7.55 -8.08 19.98
N GLY A 50 7.05 -7.00 20.58
CA GLY A 50 7.67 -5.68 20.56
C GLY A 50 7.05 -4.73 19.54
N ALA A 51 7.54 -3.49 19.51
CA ALA A 51 6.95 -2.41 18.71
C ALA A 51 6.85 -2.77 17.21
N LEU A 52 5.65 -2.58 16.67
CA LEU A 52 5.31 -2.83 15.28
C LEU A 52 4.97 -1.51 14.60
N ASP A 53 5.71 -1.17 13.56
CA ASP A 53 5.38 -0.04 12.71
C ASP A 53 4.41 -0.52 11.62
N LYS A 54 3.14 -0.14 11.75
CA LYS A 54 2.09 -0.52 10.79
C LYS A 54 2.30 0.11 9.41
N THR A 55 2.98 1.25 9.32
CA THR A 55 3.32 1.87 8.03
C THR A 55 4.36 1.07 7.26
N ILE A 56 5.25 0.36 7.98
CA ILE A 56 6.22 -0.58 7.39
C ILE A 56 5.53 -1.86 6.90
N LEU A 57 4.39 -2.25 7.46
CA LEU A 57 3.59 -3.37 6.93
C LEU A 57 2.84 -2.98 5.65
N LEU A 58 2.38 -1.73 5.56
CA LEU A 58 1.56 -1.25 4.46
C LEU A 58 2.27 -1.34 3.11
N TYR A 59 3.53 -0.93 3.04
CA TYR A 59 4.26 -0.86 1.78
C TYR A 59 4.51 -2.24 1.13
N PRO A 60 5.04 -3.26 1.84
CA PRO A 60 5.17 -4.61 1.30
C PRO A 60 3.85 -5.20 0.81
N VAL A 61 2.75 -4.98 1.54
CA VAL A 61 1.41 -5.45 1.14
C VAL A 61 0.99 -4.82 -0.17
N LEU A 62 1.10 -3.49 -0.29
CA LEU A 62 0.75 -2.78 -1.51
C LEU A 62 1.65 -3.15 -2.69
N MET A 63 2.96 -3.31 -2.47
CA MET A 63 3.88 -3.75 -3.51
C MET A 63 3.53 -5.15 -4.03
N GLU A 64 3.21 -6.07 -3.14
CA GLU A 64 2.90 -7.44 -3.52
C GLU A 64 1.58 -7.52 -4.27
N ILE A 65 0.57 -6.73 -3.87
CA ILE A 65 -0.68 -6.57 -4.63
C ILE A 65 -0.39 -6.01 -6.03
N MET A 66 0.39 -4.93 -6.17
CA MET A 66 0.78 -4.40 -7.49
C MET A 66 1.55 -5.44 -8.33
N ARG A 67 2.37 -6.28 -7.69
CA ARG A 67 3.14 -7.32 -8.39
C ARG A 67 2.24 -8.43 -8.93
N GLN A 68 1.25 -8.84 -8.15
CA GLN A 68 0.23 -9.82 -8.56
C GLN A 68 -0.60 -9.26 -9.73
N GLU A 69 -1.05 -8.01 -9.64
CA GLU A 69 -1.77 -7.31 -10.74
C GLU A 69 -0.99 -7.24 -12.06
N ARG A 70 0.35 -7.16 -12.00
CA ARG A 70 1.22 -7.04 -13.18
C ARG A 70 1.62 -8.38 -13.80
N SER A 71 1.14 -9.51 -13.25
CA SER A 71 1.54 -10.84 -13.71
C SER A 71 0.77 -11.25 -14.99
N PRO A 72 1.45 -11.75 -16.04
CA PRO A 72 0.79 -12.09 -17.31
C PRO A 72 -0.32 -13.15 -17.12
N GLY A 73 -1.55 -12.80 -17.48
CA GLY A 73 -2.73 -13.69 -17.41
C GLY A 73 -3.68 -13.41 -16.25
N GLU A 74 -3.36 -12.46 -15.36
CA GLU A 74 -4.22 -12.06 -14.23
C GLU A 74 -4.62 -10.58 -14.36
N GLU A 75 -5.56 -10.28 -15.26
CA GLU A 75 -6.29 -9.00 -15.22
C GLU A 75 -7.18 -9.02 -13.97
N THR A 76 -6.65 -8.61 -12.84
CA THR A 76 -7.44 -8.43 -11.62
C THR A 76 -7.69 -6.94 -11.41
N ASP A 77 -8.96 -6.56 -11.23
CA ASP A 77 -9.39 -5.21 -10.89
C ASP A 77 -9.10 -4.92 -9.41
N THR A 78 -7.83 -5.09 -9.02
CA THR A 78 -7.38 -5.04 -7.62
C THR A 78 -6.81 -3.67 -7.25
N GLN A 79 -7.08 -2.65 -8.07
CA GLN A 79 -6.47 -1.33 -8.03
C GLN A 79 -6.24 -0.82 -6.60
N ILE A 80 -5.00 -0.46 -6.32
CA ILE A 80 -4.64 0.23 -5.08
C ILE A 80 -5.31 1.60 -5.06
N PRO A 81 -6.03 1.94 -3.97
CA PRO A 81 -6.63 3.26 -3.82
C PRO A 81 -5.61 4.39 -3.99
N ASP A 82 -5.96 5.40 -4.78
CA ASP A 82 -5.04 6.49 -5.17
C ASP A 82 -4.37 7.19 -3.99
N ARG A 83 -5.06 7.28 -2.85
CA ARG A 83 -4.54 7.86 -1.59
C ARG A 83 -3.21 7.23 -1.12
N PHE A 84 -2.96 5.96 -1.45
CA PHE A 84 -1.71 5.28 -1.10
C PHE A 84 -0.55 5.60 -2.05
N THR A 85 -0.87 6.17 -3.22
CA THR A 85 0.10 6.56 -4.26
C THR A 85 0.16 8.08 -4.47
N GLU A 86 -0.63 8.86 -3.74
CA GLU A 86 -0.80 10.31 -3.90
C GLU A 86 0.53 11.06 -3.88
N SER A 87 1.40 10.77 -2.92
CA SER A 87 2.73 11.41 -2.83
C SER A 87 3.61 11.21 -4.08
N TYR A 88 3.42 10.10 -4.81
CA TYR A 88 4.14 9.83 -6.05
C TYR A 88 3.50 10.56 -7.24
N ALA A 89 2.17 10.72 -7.23
CA ALA A 89 1.48 11.55 -8.21
C ALA A 89 1.86 13.03 -8.07
N ASP A 90 1.96 13.53 -6.83
CA ASP A 90 2.40 14.90 -6.54
C ASP A 90 3.83 15.15 -7.03
N GLU A 91 4.75 14.21 -6.82
CA GLU A 91 6.14 14.32 -7.28
C GLU A 91 6.24 14.36 -8.82
N LEU A 92 5.43 13.55 -9.52
CA LEU A 92 5.34 13.63 -10.97
C LEU A 92 4.76 14.98 -11.43
N ALA A 93 3.76 15.52 -10.74
CA ALA A 93 3.19 16.83 -11.05
C ALA A 93 4.20 17.97 -10.84
N ASP A 94 5.00 17.92 -9.77
CA ASP A 94 6.09 18.86 -9.51
C ASP A 94 7.21 18.80 -10.55
N LEU A 95 7.44 17.61 -11.13
CA LEU A 95 8.33 17.41 -12.28
C LEU A 95 7.70 17.85 -13.62
N GLY A 96 6.45 18.32 -13.60
CA GLY A 96 5.73 18.84 -14.76
C GLY A 96 4.93 17.79 -15.53
N TYR A 97 4.73 16.58 -15.01
CA TYR A 97 3.84 15.59 -15.61
C TYR A 97 2.42 15.74 -15.08
N VAL A 98 1.48 16.13 -15.94
CA VAL A 98 0.09 16.41 -15.53
C VAL A 98 -0.91 15.61 -16.36
N VAL A 99 -2.03 15.24 -15.72
CA VAL A 99 -3.15 14.57 -16.39
C VAL A 99 -3.92 15.59 -17.25
N GLY A 100 -4.16 15.28 -18.52
CA GLY A 100 -5.02 16.10 -19.38
C GLY A 100 -5.34 15.44 -20.73
N ALA A 101 -6.33 15.97 -21.43
CA ALA A 101 -6.54 15.63 -22.85
C ALA A 101 -5.33 16.15 -23.64
N THR A 102 -4.71 15.29 -24.44
CA THR A 102 -3.49 15.59 -25.19
C THR A 102 -3.70 16.83 -26.08
N VAL A 103 -3.24 17.99 -25.61
CA VAL A 103 -2.98 19.16 -26.43
C VAL A 103 -1.48 19.37 -26.34
N THR A 104 -0.75 18.82 -27.30
CA THR A 104 0.70 19.07 -27.43
C THR A 104 0.93 20.57 -27.57
N ILE A 105 1.49 21.19 -26.53
CA ILE A 105 2.10 22.51 -26.61
C ILE A 105 3.55 22.36 -26.15
N ASP A 106 4.43 22.96 -26.94
CA ASP A 106 5.84 22.64 -27.11
C ASP A 106 6.80 23.26 -26.06
N VAL A 107 8.00 22.66 -26.02
CA VAL A 107 9.34 22.99 -25.46
C VAL A 107 9.58 23.61 -24.07
N THR A 108 8.63 24.19 -23.35
CA THR A 108 8.93 24.78 -22.01
C THR A 108 7.83 24.60 -20.94
N GLY A 109 6.75 23.89 -21.26
CA GLY A 109 5.60 23.67 -20.38
C GLY A 109 5.49 22.23 -19.86
N PRO A 110 4.49 21.95 -19.00
CA PRO A 110 4.26 20.62 -18.45
C PRO A 110 3.95 19.59 -19.54
N VAL A 111 4.42 18.36 -19.37
CA VAL A 111 4.12 17.21 -20.23
C VAL A 111 2.71 16.72 -19.88
N VAL A 112 1.77 16.91 -20.80
CA VAL A 112 0.38 16.47 -20.65
C VAL A 112 0.25 15.03 -21.13
N LEU A 113 -0.12 14.13 -20.23
CA LEU A 113 -0.35 12.72 -20.51
C LEU A 113 -1.80 12.35 -20.18
N ASP A 114 -2.30 11.28 -20.78
CA ASP A 114 -3.57 10.71 -20.34
C ASP A 114 -3.45 10.10 -18.93
N ALA A 115 -4.60 9.92 -18.28
CA ALA A 115 -4.67 9.43 -16.90
C ALA A 115 -4.06 8.03 -16.73
N ALA A 116 -4.14 7.16 -17.75
CA ALA A 116 -3.61 5.81 -17.69
C ALA A 116 -2.08 5.82 -17.73
N ALA A 117 -1.48 6.66 -18.57
CA ALA A 117 -0.03 6.86 -18.64
C ALA A 117 0.52 7.41 -17.31
N ILE A 118 -0.14 8.40 -16.71
CA ILE A 118 0.25 8.92 -15.38
C ILE A 118 0.13 7.84 -14.31
N LYS A 119 -0.98 7.09 -14.27
CA LYS A 119 -1.16 6.00 -13.29
C LYS A 119 -0.08 4.92 -13.44
N ALA A 120 0.31 4.59 -14.67
CA ALA A 120 1.41 3.65 -14.92
C ALA A 120 2.74 4.17 -14.37
N MET A 121 3.07 5.45 -14.59
CA MET A 121 4.27 6.08 -14.04
C MET A 121 4.26 6.12 -12.51
N VAL A 122 3.13 6.49 -11.91
CA VAL A 122 2.94 6.48 -10.44
C VAL A 122 3.19 5.09 -9.86
N ASN A 123 2.58 4.05 -10.44
CA ASN A 123 2.77 2.68 -9.97
C ASN A 123 4.22 2.20 -10.16
N ASP A 124 4.88 2.61 -11.26
CA ASP A 124 6.27 2.29 -11.52
C ASP A 124 7.23 2.92 -10.51
N ASP A 125 7.00 4.19 -10.17
CA ASP A 125 7.80 4.91 -9.20
C ASP A 125 7.59 4.36 -7.78
N PHE A 126 6.32 4.08 -7.43
CA PHE A 126 5.96 3.38 -6.20
C PHE A 126 6.76 2.07 -6.05
N MET A 127 6.76 1.22 -7.07
CA MET A 127 7.42 -0.10 -7.03
C MET A 127 8.95 -0.04 -6.99
N LYS A 128 9.56 1.04 -7.51
CA LYS A 128 11.02 1.23 -7.53
C LYS A 128 11.54 1.97 -6.30
N SER A 129 10.65 2.52 -5.48
CA SER A 129 11.04 3.33 -4.33
C SER A 129 11.72 2.49 -3.24
N ILE A 130 12.87 2.96 -2.77
CA ILE A 130 13.59 2.36 -1.64
C ILE A 130 12.91 2.73 -0.31
N ARG A 131 12.16 3.83 -0.28
CA ARG A 131 11.50 4.34 0.92
C ARG A 131 10.04 4.68 0.62
N PRO A 132 9.07 3.96 1.19
CA PRO A 132 7.67 4.32 1.01
C PRO A 132 7.42 5.76 1.44
N ARG A 133 6.69 6.49 0.61
CA ARG A 133 6.18 7.83 0.92
C ARG A 133 4.66 7.74 0.94
N PHE A 134 4.09 8.00 2.11
CA PHE A 134 2.66 8.12 2.30
C PHE A 134 2.35 9.52 2.81
N THR A 135 1.20 10.06 2.43
CA THR A 135 0.74 11.34 2.98
C THR A 135 0.54 11.23 4.50
N THR A 136 0.62 12.36 5.20
CA THR A 136 0.38 12.41 6.66
C THR A 136 -1.02 11.88 7.01
N ALA A 137 -2.00 12.08 6.14
CA ALA A 137 -3.35 11.55 6.31
C ALA A 137 -3.36 10.01 6.36
N VAL A 138 -2.71 9.35 5.40
CA VAL A 138 -2.58 7.88 5.38
C VAL A 138 -1.78 7.39 6.58
N GLN A 139 -0.66 8.02 6.92
CA GLN A 139 0.14 7.64 8.08
C GLN A 139 -0.69 7.68 9.37
N THR A 140 -1.40 8.80 9.59
CA THR A 140 -2.25 8.99 10.78
C THR A 140 -3.38 7.97 10.84
N GLU A 141 -4.03 7.67 9.72
CA GLU A 141 -5.08 6.65 9.67
C GLU A 141 -4.54 5.28 10.10
N ILE A 142 -3.44 4.85 9.49
CA ILE A 142 -2.85 3.53 9.69
C ILE A 142 -2.29 3.38 11.11
N GLU A 143 -1.74 4.45 11.69
CA GLU A 143 -1.36 4.49 13.10
C GLU A 143 -2.54 4.27 14.06
N ASN A 144 -3.76 4.69 13.68
CA ASN A 144 -4.96 4.55 14.51
C ASN A 144 -5.72 3.23 14.33
N VAL A 145 -5.35 2.42 13.34
CA VAL A 145 -5.92 1.09 13.10
C VAL A 145 -5.66 0.17 14.31
N LYS A 146 -6.71 -0.50 14.81
CA LYS A 146 -6.63 -1.31 16.04
C LYS A 146 -6.44 -2.79 15.77
N THR A 147 -7.10 -3.30 14.74
CA THR A 147 -7.10 -4.72 14.39
C THR A 147 -6.59 -4.96 12.98
N VAL A 148 -6.19 -6.20 12.68
CA VAL A 148 -5.84 -6.61 11.32
C VAL A 148 -7.01 -6.38 10.35
N GLY A 149 -8.25 -6.61 10.79
CA GLY A 149 -9.45 -6.34 10.00
C GLY A 149 -9.69 -4.86 9.72
N ASP A 150 -9.37 -3.98 10.69
CA ASP A 150 -9.40 -2.53 10.45
C ASP A 150 -8.35 -2.13 9.40
N LEU A 151 -7.19 -2.80 9.36
CA LEU A 151 -6.16 -2.55 8.34
C LEU A 151 -6.64 -3.00 6.97
N VAL A 152 -7.17 -4.22 6.86
CA VAL A 152 -7.78 -4.74 5.62
C VAL A 152 -8.85 -3.78 5.12
N LYS A 153 -9.73 -3.32 6.00
CA LYS A 153 -10.79 -2.36 5.66
C LYS A 153 -10.21 -1.03 5.17
N SER A 154 -9.20 -0.50 5.84
CA SER A 154 -8.50 0.72 5.40
C SER A 154 -7.94 0.54 3.98
N MET A 155 -7.27 -0.57 3.71
CA MET A 155 -6.64 -0.82 2.41
C MET A 155 -7.63 -1.10 1.27
N THR A 156 -8.81 -1.62 1.58
CA THR A 156 -9.84 -1.96 0.58
C THR A 156 -10.92 -0.89 0.41
N SER A 157 -10.99 0.09 1.31
CA SER A 157 -11.96 1.17 1.20
C SER A 157 -11.55 2.14 0.11
N SER A 158 -12.47 2.41 -0.82
CA SER A 158 -12.36 3.56 -1.71
C SER A 158 -12.33 4.86 -0.88
N PRO A 159 -11.67 5.93 -1.36
CA PRO A 159 -11.83 7.24 -0.74
C PRO A 159 -13.33 7.54 -0.67
N THR A 160 -13.80 7.94 0.51
CA THR A 160 -15.11 8.57 0.60
C THR A 160 -14.99 9.86 -0.20
N SER A 161 -15.58 9.88 -1.39
CA SER A 161 -15.87 11.14 -2.09
C SER A 161 -16.66 11.99 -1.12
N SER A 162 -15.97 12.90 -0.44
CA SER A 162 -16.61 13.98 0.28
C SER A 162 -17.11 14.92 -0.79
N THR A 163 -18.27 14.60 -1.34
CA THR A 163 -19.04 15.51 -2.18
C THR A 163 -19.31 16.75 -1.34
N THR A 164 -18.63 17.85 -1.68
CA THR A 164 -19.00 19.19 -1.22
C THR A 164 -19.43 19.98 -2.43
#